data_AF-A0A953DLY5-F1
#
_entry.id   AF-A0A953DLY5-F1
#
_cell.length_a   1.000
_cell.length_b   1.000
_cell.length_c   1.000
_cell.angle_alpha   90.00
_cell.angle_beta   90.00
_cell.angle_gamma   90.00
#
_symmetry.space_group_name_H-M   'P 1'
#
loop_
_entity.id
_entity.type
_entity.pdbx_description
1 polymer ?
#
loop_
_entity_poly.entity_id
_entity_poly.type
_entity_poly.pdbx_seq_one_letter_code
_entity_poly.pdbx_strand_id
1 'polypeptide(L)'
;MSPRLPDGVELVSLDRLKPYARNPRTHSDEQVAQIAASIVEFGWTNPVLVAGDGTVIAGHGRLEAARRLGLNAVPVVVLDHLSEAQRRAYVIADNK
;
A
#
# COMPACT_ATOMS: atom_id res chain seq x y z
N MET A 1 -9.52 -16.07 -19.60
CA MET A 1 -8.38 -16.25 -18.66
C MET A 1 -8.93 -16.23 -17.25
N SER A 2 -8.53 -17.16 -16.39
CA SER A 2 -8.93 -17.15 -14.98
C SER A 2 -8.16 -16.05 -14.24
N PRO A 3 -8.79 -15.30 -13.31
CA PRO A 3 -8.09 -14.31 -12.52
C PRO A 3 -7.06 -14.97 -11.61
N ARG A 4 -5.88 -14.36 -11.45
CA ARG A 4 -4.92 -14.77 -10.42
C ARG A 4 -5.39 -14.20 -9.08
N LEU A 5 -5.56 -15.07 -8.10
CA LEU A 5 -5.82 -14.67 -6.72
C LEU A 5 -4.48 -14.36 -6.02
N PRO A 6 -4.47 -13.40 -5.07
CA PRO A 6 -3.30 -13.20 -4.22
C PRO A 6 -3.10 -14.42 -3.30
N ASP A 7 -1.85 -14.68 -2.94
CA ASP A 7 -1.50 -15.81 -2.06
C ASP A 7 -1.98 -15.59 -0.61
N GLY A 8 -2.20 -14.34 -0.22
CA GLY A 8 -2.75 -13.97 1.08
C GLY A 8 -2.43 -12.53 1.48
N VAL A 9 -2.67 -12.24 2.76
CA VAL A 9 -2.26 -11.00 3.41
C VAL A 9 -1.13 -11.32 4.39
N GLU A 10 -0.02 -10.60 4.28
CA GLU A 10 1.18 -10.78 5.11
C GLU A 10 1.47 -9.54 5.95
N LEU A 11 1.98 -9.70 7.17
CA LEU A 11 2.41 -8.57 7.99
C LEU A 11 3.89 -8.25 7.69
N VAL A 12 4.17 -7.07 7.15
CA VAL A 12 5.51 -6.66 6.70
C VAL A 12 5.97 -5.40 7.42
N SER A 13 7.23 -5.42 7.89
CA SER A 13 7.88 -4.27 8.52
C SER A 13 7.92 -3.06 7.57
N LEU A 14 7.63 -1.87 8.10
CA LEU A 14 7.66 -0.62 7.34
C LEU A 14 9.04 -0.31 6.72
N ASP A 15 10.12 -0.80 7.32
CA ASP A 15 11.49 -0.59 6.84
C ASP A 15 11.82 -1.42 5.60
N ARG A 16 11.04 -2.47 5.36
CA ARG A 16 11.15 -3.29 4.14
C ARG A 16 10.35 -2.71 2.97
N LEU A 17 9.52 -1.69 3.23
CA LEU A 17 8.64 -1.10 2.23
C LEU A 17 9.26 0.14 1.61
N LYS A 18 9.34 0.14 0.27
CA LYS A 18 9.93 1.22 -0.51
C LYS A 18 8.82 2.03 -1.17
N PRO A 19 8.70 3.33 -0.87
CA PRO A 19 7.76 4.18 -1.59
C PRO A 19 8.04 4.14 -3.09
N TYR A 20 7.00 4.00 -3.91
CA TYR A 20 7.18 4.12 -5.36
C TYR A 20 7.55 5.55 -5.74
N ALA A 21 8.73 5.71 -6.35
CA ALA A 21 9.32 7.01 -6.66
C ALA A 21 8.48 7.89 -7.59
N ARG A 22 7.55 7.30 -8.36
CA ARG A 22 6.64 8.01 -9.26
C ARG A 22 5.18 7.97 -8.79
N ASN A 23 4.95 7.87 -7.49
CA ASN A 23 3.59 7.95 -6.96
C ASN A 23 2.99 9.32 -7.31
N PRO A 24 1.92 9.38 -8.13
CA PRO A 24 1.37 10.65 -8.59
C PRO A 24 0.59 11.40 -7.50
N ARG A 25 0.23 10.72 -6.39
CA ARG A 25 -0.57 11.31 -5.31
C ARG A 25 0.28 11.52 -4.05
N THR A 26 0.42 12.77 -3.67
CA THR A 26 0.80 13.16 -2.31
C THR A 26 -0.46 13.36 -1.48
N HIS A 27 -0.45 12.91 -0.24
CA HIS A 27 -1.55 13.14 0.71
C HIS A 27 -1.23 14.37 1.56
N SER A 28 -2.23 15.20 1.83
CA SER A 28 -2.08 16.26 2.84
C SER A 28 -2.03 15.66 4.25
N ASP A 29 -1.44 16.39 5.21
CA ASP A 29 -1.37 15.96 6.61
C ASP A 29 -2.75 15.68 7.22
N GLU A 30 -3.77 16.42 6.77
CA GLU A 30 -5.17 16.22 7.18
C GLU A 30 -5.73 14.90 6.64
N GLN A 31 -5.48 14.58 5.37
CA GLN A 31 -5.89 13.30 4.79
C GLN A 31 -5.22 12.12 5.49
N VAL A 32 -3.92 12.24 5.79
CA VAL A 32 -3.20 11.24 6.59
C VAL A 32 -3.83 11.10 7.99
N ALA A 33 -4.20 12.21 8.63
CA ALA A 33 -4.85 12.19 9.94
C ALA A 33 -6.18 11.43 9.91
N GLN A 34 -7.00 11.66 8.88
CA GLN A 34 -8.28 10.98 8.69
C GLN A 34 -8.08 9.48 8.46
N ILE A 35 -7.09 9.09 7.65
CA ILE A 35 -6.75 7.67 7.43
C ILE A 35 -6.29 7.02 8.74
N ALA A 36 -5.41 7.69 9.51
CA ALA A 36 -4.94 7.19 10.79
C ALA A 36 -6.09 7.02 11.80
N ALA A 37 -6.99 8.00 11.90
CA ALA A 37 -8.18 7.92 12.74
C ALA A 37 -9.07 6.74 12.34
N SER A 38 -9.30 6.56 11.03
CA SER A 38 -10.07 5.43 10.50
C SER A 38 -9.43 4.07 10.85
N ILE A 39 -8.09 3.96 10.77
CA ILE A 39 -7.36 2.75 11.17
C ILE A 39 -7.51 2.48 12.67
N VAL A 40 -7.49 3.52 13.52
CA VAL A 40 -7.69 3.35 14.97
C VAL A 40 -9.12 2.91 15.28
N GLU A 41 -10.12 3.49 14.61
CA GLU A 41 -11.53 3.25 14.90
C GLU A 41 -12.02 1.90 14.34
N PHE A 42 -11.64 1.56 13.11
CA PHE A 42 -12.18 0.41 12.38
C PHE A 42 -11.15 -0.70 12.15
N GLY A 43 -9.91 -0.50 12.59
CA GLY A 43 -8.80 -1.40 12.29
C GLY A 43 -8.30 -1.29 10.84
N TRP A 44 -7.40 -2.19 10.47
CA TRP A 44 -6.79 -2.19 9.14
C TRP A 44 -7.63 -3.00 8.15
N THR A 45 -8.50 -2.31 7.41
CA THR A 45 -9.48 -2.96 6.52
C THR A 45 -8.98 -3.25 5.11
N ASN A 46 -7.90 -2.59 4.68
CA ASN A 46 -7.41 -2.66 3.29
C ASN A 46 -5.88 -2.75 3.27
N PRO A 47 -5.28 -3.88 2.85
CA PRO A 47 -3.84 -4.07 2.85
C PRO A 47 -3.13 -3.11 1.87
N VAL A 48 -1.84 -2.89 2.09
CA VAL A 48 -0.98 -2.17 1.15
C VAL A 48 -0.60 -3.13 0.02
N LEU A 49 -0.68 -2.67 -1.23
CA LEU A 49 -0.31 -3.49 -2.37
C LEU A 49 1.17 -3.26 -2.68
N VAL A 50 1.96 -4.34 -2.72
CA VAL A 50 3.40 -4.26 -2.89
C VAL A 50 3.88 -5.18 -4.00
N ALA A 51 4.96 -4.77 -4.66
CA ALA A 51 5.77 -5.64 -5.49
C ALA A 51 6.53 -6.67 -4.66
N GLY A 52 7.00 -7.74 -5.30
CA GLY A 52 7.85 -8.76 -4.66
C GLY A 52 9.17 -8.24 -4.06
N ASP A 53 9.64 -7.05 -4.48
CA ASP A 53 10.84 -6.40 -3.94
C ASP A 53 10.54 -5.37 -2.82
N GLY A 54 9.29 -5.30 -2.36
CA GLY A 54 8.83 -4.37 -1.34
C GLY A 54 8.42 -2.99 -1.87
N THR A 55 8.44 -2.76 -3.18
CA THR A 55 8.00 -1.48 -3.77
C THR A 55 6.48 -1.32 -3.62
N VAL A 56 6.05 -0.21 -3.03
CA VAL A 56 4.64 0.08 -2.75
C VAL A 56 3.92 0.49 -4.03
N ILE A 57 2.99 -0.34 -4.49
CA ILE A 57 2.18 -0.10 -5.69
C ILE A 57 0.99 0.80 -5.35
N ALA A 58 0.28 0.51 -4.27
CA ALA A 58 -0.86 1.30 -3.80
C ALA A 58 -0.98 1.26 -2.27
N GLY A 59 -1.57 2.31 -1.69
CA GLY A 59 -1.76 2.44 -0.24
C GLY A 59 -0.76 3.35 0.47
N HIS A 60 -0.09 4.28 -0.23
CA HIS A 60 0.88 5.21 0.36
C HIS A 60 0.32 6.02 1.54
N GLY A 61 -0.92 6.50 1.46
CA GLY A 61 -1.56 7.21 2.59
C GLY A 61 -1.71 6.34 3.85
N ARG A 62 -1.92 5.02 3.69
CA ARG A 62 -1.97 4.08 4.82
C ARG A 62 -0.58 3.86 5.42
N LEU A 63 0.47 3.87 4.61
CA LEU A 63 1.84 3.79 5.13
C LEU A 63 2.20 5.03 5.94
N GLU A 64 1.82 6.21 5.44
CA GLU A 64 2.06 7.46 6.17
C GLU A 64 1.25 7.48 7.47
N ALA A 65 -0.01 7.05 7.44
CA ALA A 65 -0.82 6.88 8.64
C ALA A 65 -0.19 5.87 9.62
N ALA A 66 0.33 4.73 9.13
CA ALA A 66 1.01 3.74 9.96
C ALA A 66 2.24 4.31 10.66
N ARG A 67 3.06 5.10 9.94
CA ARG A 67 4.21 5.82 10.51
C ARG A 67 3.76 6.80 11.59
N ARG A 68 2.70 7.59 11.32
CA ARG A 68 2.13 8.54 12.28
C ARG A 68 1.59 7.86 13.54
N LEU A 69 1.03 6.66 13.40
CA LEU A 69 0.53 5.85 14.51
C LEU A 69 1.63 5.08 15.26
N GLY A 70 2.90 5.17 14.83
CA GLY A 70 4.02 4.46 15.46
C GLY A 70 3.98 2.94 15.26
N LEU A 71 3.34 2.46 14.18
CA LEU A 71 3.30 1.03 13.86
C LEU A 71 4.64 0.59 13.24
N ASN A 72 5.08 -0.62 13.56
CA ASN A 72 6.33 -1.18 13.01
C ASN A 72 6.09 -2.02 11.74
N ALA A 73 4.86 -2.49 11.54
CA ALA A 73 4.50 -3.36 10.44
C ALA A 73 3.04 -3.14 10.00
N VAL A 74 2.75 -3.46 8.74
CA VAL A 74 1.44 -3.27 8.13
C VAL A 74 1.06 -4.51 7.31
N PRO A 75 -0.23 -4.83 7.18
CA PRO A 75 -0.67 -5.92 6.32
C PRO A 75 -0.52 -5.52 4.84
N VAL A 76 0.05 -6.42 4.05
CA VAL A 76 0.32 -6.24 2.63
C VAL A 76 -0.20 -7.40 1.80
N VAL A 77 -0.48 -7.14 0.53
CA VAL A 77 -0.68 -8.16 -0.50
C VAL A 77 0.44 -8.01 -1.52
N VAL A 78 1.14 -9.11 -1.79
CA VAL A 78 2.26 -9.15 -2.74
C VAL A 78 1.73 -9.43 -4.15
N LEU A 79 2.05 -8.54 -5.08
CA LEU A 79 1.71 -8.59 -6.50
C LEU A 79 2.96 -8.92 -7.33
N ASP A 80 3.68 -9.96 -6.94
CA ASP A 80 4.91 -10.42 -7.60
C ASP A 80 4.71 -10.81 -9.07
N HIS A 81 3.49 -11.24 -9.39
CA HIS A 81 3.03 -11.63 -10.71
C HIS A 81 2.89 -10.50 -11.71
N LEU A 82 2.84 -9.25 -11.25
CA LEU A 82 2.78 -8.10 -12.14
C LEU A 82 4.17 -7.77 -12.63
N SER A 83 4.32 -7.77 -13.96
CA SER A 83 5.45 -7.14 -14.63
C SER A 83 5.50 -5.63 -14.31
N GLU A 84 6.66 -5.01 -14.49
CA GLU A 84 6.82 -3.57 -14.27
C GLU A 84 5.81 -2.73 -15.08
N ALA A 85 5.53 -3.12 -16.32
CA ALA A 85 4.55 -2.45 -17.17
C ALA A 85 3.13 -2.56 -16.61
N GLN A 86 2.74 -3.74 -16.10
CA GLN A 86 1.43 -3.93 -15.46
C GLN A 86 1.32 -3.16 -14.14
N ARG A 87 2.39 -3.09 -13.34
CA ARG A 87 2.42 -2.26 -12.12
C ARG A 87 2.18 -0.79 -12.45
N ARG A 88 2.87 -0.26 -13.47
CA ARG A 88 2.65 1.12 -13.94
C ARG A 88 1.21 1.35 -14.42
N ALA A 89 0.67 0.41 -15.21
CA ALA A 89 -0.71 0.50 -15.68
C ALA A 89 -1.71 0.48 -14.51
N TYR A 90 -1.48 -0.37 -13.51
CA TYR A 90 -2.30 -0.45 -12.32
C TYR A 90 -2.23 0.85 -11.50
N VAL A 91 -1.04 1.41 -11.25
CA VAL A 91 -0.88 2.70 -10.57
C VAL A 91 -1.69 3.79 -11.27
N ILE A 92 -1.66 3.84 -12.61
CA ILE A 92 -2.45 4.81 -13.38
C ILE A 92 -3.97 4.56 -13.20
N ALA A 93 -4.40 3.30 -13.19
CA ALA A 93 -5.81 2.95 -13.05
C ALA A 93 -6.35 3.24 -11.63
N ASP A 94 -5.58 2.95 -10.59
CA ASP A 94 -5.95 3.14 -9.18
C ASP A 94 -5.97 4.62 -8.76
N ASN A 95 -5.16 5.46 -9.42
CA ASN A 95 -5.07 6.89 -9.13
C ASN A 95 -5.99 7.77 -9.99
N LYS A 96 -6.82 7.20 -10.87
CA LYS A 96 -7.91 7.95 -11.53
C LYS A 96 -9.07 8.15 -10.56
#